data_AF-A0A942Z8C4-F1
#
_entry.id   AF-A0A942Z8C4-F1
#
_cell.length_a   1.000
_cell.length_b   1.000
_cell.length_c   1.000
_cell.angle_alpha   90.00
_cell.angle_beta   90.00
_cell.angle_gamma   90.00
#
_symmetry.space_group_name_H-M   'P 1'
#
loop_
_entity.id
_entity.type
_entity.pdbx_description
1 polymer ?
#
loop_
_entity_poly.entity_id
_entity_poly.type
_entity_poly.pdbx_seq_one_letter_code
_entity_poly.pdbx_strand_id
1 'polypeptide(L)'
;MREKTCSKCGSTLPLNKTYYQKRKDSKDGFRGTCRKCQGYNYLIPNPVKEGFKKCSKCKRELPESKEYFNADKNRPDGLTTQCKECRYKKEIFNVKKEVIPEEHKKCIDCKKILHISNFKTNKNSKDGYYMACTSCLIKRRRIGCKEGHKICRKCKRELPSTNKFFLISKTSFDGLENTCLECAGRKFNPKKKYTLWSDGEIDILIESYLILTKEELQKLLPSRTWKAIRSRANKMNLKRTNDYKNIPDDELYKSIDNIKHKKCKKCREYYPFDAIHFPKDIACNDGYRNICKECKGENFAISDAQQWSLEEEEVFIELYSSKTNTELIKEHFPNRTLKNLQDKAYTIWIQKGIKLYKNIETTERMIRQKSTQEWKDKISETLRKRGIFKGEKNPMYGVRRTGSLNPNWKNGRTPEKQIIMNTPKYKGWRNKVMQRDNYSCQICGNKKSGNLEVHHLDNFADFIEKRFIIDNGITLCKECHNPNKSGSYHNVFGTVGNTREEFLEYIVEVRNLNIPSILNINTNIN
;
A
#
# COMPACT_ATOMS: atom_id res chain seq x y z
N MET A 1 -63.02 -9.50 -7.90
CA MET A 1 -61.93 -9.46 -6.90
C MET A 1 -62.52 -9.81 -5.53
N ARG A 2 -61.77 -10.37 -4.58
CA ARG A 2 -62.30 -10.59 -3.22
C ARG A 2 -62.46 -9.25 -2.49
N GLU A 3 -63.55 -9.07 -1.75
CA GLU A 3 -63.88 -7.82 -1.04
C GLU A 3 -64.10 -8.07 0.45
N LYS A 4 -63.97 -7.01 1.26
CA LYS A 4 -64.18 -7.05 2.72
C LYS A 4 -64.80 -5.75 3.17
N THR A 5 -65.70 -5.82 4.16
CA THR A 5 -66.29 -4.63 4.79
C THR A 5 -65.45 -4.21 5.99
N CYS A 6 -65.11 -2.93 6.06
CA CYS A 6 -64.37 -2.35 7.20
C CYS A 6 -65.26 -2.30 8.45
N SER A 7 -64.82 -2.92 9.54
CA SER A 7 -65.56 -2.96 10.81
C SER A 7 -65.72 -1.61 11.52
N LYS A 8 -65.04 -0.53 11.08
CA LYS A 8 -65.10 0.80 11.71
C LYS A 8 -65.84 1.85 10.88
N CYS A 9 -65.71 1.83 9.55
CA CYS A 9 -66.39 2.80 8.67
C CYS A 9 -67.48 2.19 7.78
N GLY A 10 -67.71 0.88 7.85
CA GLY A 10 -68.74 0.19 7.06
C GLY A 10 -68.46 0.09 5.56
N SER A 11 -67.38 0.69 5.04
CA SER A 11 -67.08 0.64 3.61
C SER A 11 -66.62 -0.75 3.15
N THR A 12 -67.20 -1.24 2.06
CA THR A 12 -66.74 -2.45 1.35
C THR A 12 -65.61 -2.09 0.40
N LEU A 13 -64.43 -2.68 0.60
CA LEU A 13 -63.21 -2.38 -0.14
C LEU A 13 -62.54 -3.69 -0.63
N PRO A 14 -61.73 -3.64 -1.69
CA PRO A 14 -60.97 -4.80 -2.15
C PRO A 14 -60.08 -5.40 -1.05
N LEU A 15 -60.15 -6.72 -0.86
CA LEU A 15 -59.37 -7.48 0.12
C LEU A 15 -57.91 -7.63 -0.34
N ASN A 16 -57.12 -6.58 -0.18
CA ASN A 16 -55.70 -6.56 -0.51
C ASN A 16 -54.90 -5.62 0.41
N LYS A 17 -53.57 -5.56 0.21
CA LYS A 17 -52.66 -4.75 1.05
C LYS A 17 -52.82 -3.23 0.86
N THR A 18 -53.48 -2.78 -0.20
CA THR A 18 -53.78 -1.36 -0.45
C THR A 18 -54.77 -0.83 0.57
N TYR A 19 -55.81 -1.60 0.87
CA TYR A 19 -56.90 -1.18 1.75
C TYR A 19 -56.83 -1.77 3.17
N TYR A 20 -56.19 -2.93 3.37
CA TYR A 20 -56.11 -3.62 4.67
C TYR A 20 -54.68 -4.02 5.06
N GLN A 21 -54.36 -3.97 6.36
CA GLN A 21 -53.10 -4.54 6.89
C GLN A 21 -53.21 -6.05 7.10
N LYS A 22 -52.12 -6.79 6.93
CA LYS A 22 -52.10 -8.25 7.19
C LYS A 22 -52.18 -8.57 8.68
N ARG A 23 -52.89 -9.63 9.02
CA ARG A 23 -53.03 -10.18 10.39
C ARG A 23 -53.00 -11.71 10.30
N LYS A 24 -52.06 -12.36 10.97
CA LYS A 24 -51.82 -13.82 10.84
C LYS A 24 -52.94 -14.67 11.44
N ASP A 25 -53.63 -14.13 12.43
CA ASP A 25 -54.74 -14.70 13.18
C ASP A 25 -56.12 -14.41 12.54
N SER A 26 -56.17 -13.71 11.40
CA SER A 26 -57.43 -13.52 10.67
C SER A 26 -57.65 -14.64 9.66
N LYS A 27 -58.90 -15.13 9.56
CA LYS A 27 -59.34 -16.17 8.61
C LYS A 27 -59.00 -15.84 7.15
N ASP A 28 -59.03 -14.56 6.79
CA ASP A 28 -58.70 -14.06 5.45
C ASP A 28 -57.27 -13.46 5.35
N GLY A 29 -56.51 -13.48 6.44
CA GLY A 29 -55.15 -12.96 6.52
C GLY A 29 -55.04 -11.43 6.61
N PHE A 30 -56.15 -10.69 6.77
CA PHE A 30 -56.18 -9.23 6.87
C PHE A 30 -56.98 -8.73 8.08
N ARG A 31 -56.67 -7.53 8.58
CA ARG A 31 -57.43 -6.92 9.69
C ARG A 31 -58.88 -6.63 9.28
N GLY A 32 -59.79 -6.68 10.25
CA GLY A 32 -61.21 -6.29 10.08
C GLY A 32 -61.41 -4.82 9.68
N THR A 33 -60.46 -3.96 10.03
CA THR A 33 -60.52 -2.51 9.82
C THR A 33 -59.62 -2.08 8.66
N CYS A 34 -60.07 -1.13 7.84
CA CYS A 34 -59.26 -0.58 6.75
C CYS A 34 -58.10 0.29 7.26
N ARG A 35 -57.10 0.51 6.41
CA ARG A 35 -55.90 1.31 6.74
C ARG A 35 -56.24 2.74 7.19
N LYS A 36 -57.16 3.41 6.49
CA LYS A 36 -57.59 4.79 6.80
C LYS A 36 -58.15 4.88 8.23
N CYS A 37 -59.03 3.95 8.58
CA CYS A 37 -59.60 3.83 9.93
C CYS A 37 -58.59 3.47 11.02
N GLN A 38 -57.43 2.93 10.64
CA GLN A 38 -56.28 2.64 11.51
C GLN A 38 -55.27 3.80 11.55
N GLY A 39 -55.53 4.92 10.88
CA GLY A 39 -54.63 6.08 10.83
C GLY A 39 -53.55 6.03 9.75
N TYR A 40 -53.69 5.14 8.76
CA TYR A 40 -52.73 4.99 7.65
C TYR A 40 -53.36 5.35 6.30
N ASN A 41 -52.58 5.99 5.42
CA ASN A 41 -52.98 6.19 4.03
C ASN A 41 -53.11 4.85 3.27
N TYR A 42 -53.98 4.82 2.25
CA TYR A 42 -54.05 3.70 1.32
C TYR A 42 -52.75 3.61 0.51
N LEU A 43 -52.26 2.38 0.29
CA LEU A 43 -51.10 2.16 -0.58
C LEU A 43 -51.56 2.20 -2.03
N ILE A 44 -51.71 3.40 -2.59
CA ILE A 44 -51.96 3.57 -4.02
C ILE A 44 -50.67 3.19 -4.75
N PRO A 45 -50.64 2.08 -5.52
CA PRO A 45 -49.53 1.84 -6.43
C PRO A 45 -49.59 2.94 -7.49
N ASN A 46 -48.46 3.59 -7.82
CA ASN A 46 -48.42 4.49 -8.96
C ASN A 46 -48.96 3.73 -10.18
N PRO A 47 -49.98 4.25 -10.89
CA PRO A 47 -50.48 3.62 -12.10
C PRO A 47 -49.33 3.58 -13.10
N VAL A 48 -48.84 2.37 -13.38
CA VAL A 48 -47.87 2.17 -14.46
C VAL A 48 -48.69 2.12 -15.75
N LYS A 49 -48.20 2.80 -16.79
CA LYS A 49 -48.82 2.81 -18.11
C LYS A 49 -49.11 1.36 -18.57
N GLU A 50 -50.26 1.12 -19.18
CA GLU A 50 -50.66 -0.20 -19.66
C GLU A 50 -49.57 -0.78 -20.59
N GLY A 51 -49.11 -1.99 -20.32
CA GLY A 51 -47.98 -2.64 -21.01
C GLY A 51 -46.57 -2.27 -20.50
N PHE A 52 -46.45 -1.44 -19.45
CA PHE A 52 -45.17 -1.06 -18.84
C PHE A 52 -45.04 -1.57 -17.40
N LYS A 53 -43.81 -1.85 -16.98
CA LYS A 53 -43.40 -2.30 -15.65
C LYS A 53 -42.29 -1.40 -15.10
N LYS A 54 -42.43 -0.95 -13.85
CA LYS A 54 -41.43 -0.09 -13.19
C LYS A 54 -40.35 -0.90 -12.49
N CYS A 55 -39.09 -0.71 -12.88
CA CYS A 55 -37.95 -1.36 -12.24
C CYS A 55 -37.79 -0.90 -10.78
N SER A 56 -37.74 -1.85 -9.84
CA SER A 56 -37.65 -1.54 -8.41
C SER A 56 -36.34 -0.86 -8.01
N LYS A 57 -35.27 -0.99 -8.81
CA LYS A 57 -33.93 -0.44 -8.57
C LYS A 57 -33.72 0.92 -9.24
N CYS A 58 -33.77 1.02 -10.57
CA CYS A 58 -33.54 2.28 -11.28
C CYS A 58 -34.79 3.15 -11.46
N LYS A 59 -35.97 2.68 -11.05
CA LYS A 59 -37.25 3.38 -11.13
C LYS A 59 -37.71 3.75 -12.54
N ARG A 60 -37.03 3.31 -13.61
CA ARG A 60 -37.50 3.44 -15.00
C ARG A 60 -38.74 2.59 -15.25
N GLU A 61 -39.66 3.11 -16.05
CA GLU A 61 -40.81 2.40 -16.60
C GLU A 61 -40.37 1.80 -17.94
N LEU A 62 -40.40 0.47 -18.04
CA LEU A 62 -39.90 -0.28 -19.19
C LEU A 62 -41.00 -1.22 -19.67
N PRO A 63 -41.03 -1.62 -20.95
CA PRO A 63 -42.01 -2.57 -21.45
C PRO A 63 -42.08 -3.84 -20.60
N GLU A 64 -43.29 -4.33 -20.33
CA GLU A 64 -43.53 -5.56 -19.58
C GLU A 64 -43.23 -6.79 -20.45
N SER A 65 -41.96 -6.97 -20.79
CA SER A 65 -41.50 -8.05 -21.66
C SER A 65 -40.31 -8.81 -21.08
N LYS A 66 -40.12 -10.04 -21.58
CA LYS A 66 -38.94 -10.87 -21.31
C LYS A 66 -37.64 -10.29 -21.89
N GLU A 67 -37.71 -9.23 -22.68
CA GLU A 67 -36.55 -8.50 -23.16
C GLU A 67 -35.93 -7.67 -22.03
N TYR A 68 -36.75 -6.89 -21.32
CA TYR A 68 -36.31 -5.96 -20.27
C TYR A 68 -36.28 -6.57 -18.86
N PHE A 69 -37.04 -7.64 -18.61
CA PHE A 69 -37.11 -8.33 -17.32
C PHE A 69 -36.88 -9.84 -17.47
N ASN A 70 -36.31 -10.47 -16.44
CA ASN A 70 -36.15 -11.92 -16.42
C ASN A 70 -37.48 -12.59 -16.03
N ALA A 71 -37.68 -13.84 -16.46
CA ALA A 71 -38.83 -14.63 -16.03
C ALA A 71 -38.76 -14.97 -14.54
N ASP A 72 -39.89 -14.87 -13.84
CA ASP A 72 -40.04 -15.26 -12.44
C ASP A 72 -41.37 -15.99 -12.25
N LYS A 73 -41.30 -17.31 -12.09
CA LYS A 73 -42.47 -18.19 -11.96
C LYS A 73 -43.29 -17.92 -10.68
N ASN A 74 -42.73 -17.19 -9.71
CA ASN A 74 -43.39 -16.89 -8.44
C ASN A 74 -44.16 -15.56 -8.45
N ARG A 75 -44.16 -14.84 -9.59
CA ARG A 75 -44.81 -13.54 -9.75
C ARG A 75 -46.09 -13.69 -10.60
N PRO A 76 -47.19 -12.99 -10.25
CA PRO A 76 -48.42 -13.04 -11.04
C PRO A 76 -48.25 -12.63 -12.51
N ASP A 77 -47.35 -11.68 -12.77
CA ASP A 77 -46.98 -11.19 -14.09
C ASP A 77 -45.86 -11.99 -14.77
N GLY A 78 -45.35 -13.03 -14.12
CA GLY A 78 -44.29 -13.90 -14.65
C GLY A 78 -42.92 -13.24 -14.83
N LEU A 79 -42.70 -12.02 -14.32
CA LEU A 79 -41.47 -11.23 -14.54
C LEU A 79 -40.85 -10.70 -13.24
N THR A 80 -39.52 -10.60 -13.22
CA THR A 80 -38.79 -10.04 -12.07
C THR A 80 -39.09 -8.56 -11.85
N THR A 81 -38.93 -8.05 -10.62
CA THR A 81 -39.14 -6.60 -10.33
C THR A 81 -38.00 -5.69 -10.75
N GLN A 82 -36.81 -6.24 -11.00
CA GLN A 82 -35.64 -5.48 -11.44
C GLN A 82 -35.42 -5.75 -12.91
N CYS A 83 -35.14 -4.71 -13.70
CA CYS A 83 -34.77 -4.90 -15.09
C CYS A 83 -33.46 -5.70 -15.21
N LYS A 84 -33.29 -6.41 -16.33
CA LYS A 84 -32.11 -7.22 -16.60
C LYS A 84 -30.82 -6.42 -16.45
N GLU A 85 -30.78 -5.18 -16.92
CA GLU A 85 -29.62 -4.31 -16.80
C GLU A 85 -29.26 -4.01 -15.32
N CYS A 86 -30.26 -3.76 -14.47
CA CYS A 86 -30.07 -3.51 -13.05
C CYS A 86 -29.59 -4.74 -12.28
N ARG A 87 -30.02 -5.91 -12.75
CA ARG A 87 -29.65 -7.22 -12.21
C ARG A 87 -28.26 -7.64 -12.69
N TYR A 88 -27.95 -7.45 -13.97
CA TYR A 88 -26.62 -7.62 -14.56
C TYR A 88 -25.58 -6.71 -13.90
N LYS A 89 -25.91 -5.42 -13.69
CA LYS A 89 -25.06 -4.51 -12.89
C LYS A 89 -24.84 -5.02 -11.46
N LYS A 90 -25.81 -5.70 -10.84
CA LYS A 90 -25.64 -6.32 -9.51
C LYS A 90 -24.75 -7.57 -9.58
N GLU A 91 -24.87 -8.36 -10.64
CA GLU A 91 -24.04 -9.54 -10.89
C GLU A 91 -22.58 -9.13 -11.16
N ILE A 92 -22.31 -8.11 -11.99
CA ILE A 92 -20.97 -7.51 -12.16
C ILE A 92 -20.40 -6.99 -10.83
N PHE A 93 -21.19 -6.26 -10.04
CA PHE A 93 -20.72 -5.76 -8.74
C PHE A 93 -20.46 -6.88 -7.72
N ASN A 94 -21.20 -8.00 -7.80
CA ASN A 94 -20.94 -9.18 -6.97
C ASN A 94 -19.68 -9.95 -7.42
N VAL A 95 -19.34 -9.91 -8.72
CA VAL A 95 -18.11 -10.47 -9.28
C VAL A 95 -16.89 -9.57 -8.97
N LYS A 96 -17.06 -8.24 -8.92
CA LYS A 96 -16.05 -7.26 -8.43
C LYS A 96 -15.88 -7.29 -6.90
N LYS A 97 -15.84 -8.47 -6.28
CA LYS A 97 -15.25 -8.57 -4.94
C LYS A 97 -13.76 -8.29 -5.09
N GLU A 98 -13.34 -7.15 -4.57
CA GLU A 98 -11.94 -6.77 -4.40
C GLU A 98 -11.14 -8.00 -3.95
N VAL A 99 -10.17 -8.43 -4.76
CA VAL A 99 -9.34 -9.60 -4.47
C VAL A 99 -8.49 -9.23 -3.26
N ILE A 100 -8.87 -9.76 -2.10
CA ILE A 100 -8.12 -9.59 -0.88
C ILE A 100 -7.04 -10.68 -0.88
N PRO A 101 -5.74 -10.33 -0.77
CA PRO A 101 -4.67 -11.32 -0.70
C PRO A 101 -4.90 -12.35 0.39
N GLU A 102 -4.34 -13.54 0.21
CA GLU A 102 -4.34 -14.57 1.25
C GLU A 102 -3.71 -14.01 2.55
N GLU A 103 -4.27 -14.38 3.70
CA GLU A 103 -3.95 -13.80 5.02
C GLU A 103 -4.21 -12.28 5.17
N HIS A 104 -4.99 -11.65 4.29
CA HIS A 104 -5.40 -10.25 4.43
C HIS A 104 -6.91 -10.09 4.58
N LYS A 105 -7.33 -8.96 5.15
CA LYS A 105 -8.73 -8.58 5.34
C LYS A 105 -8.91 -7.08 5.20
N LYS A 106 -10.00 -6.64 4.56
CA LYS A 106 -10.37 -5.23 4.47
C LYS A 106 -11.13 -4.77 5.71
N CYS A 107 -10.64 -3.71 6.36
CA CYS A 107 -11.30 -3.11 7.50
C CYS A 107 -12.55 -2.32 7.07
N ILE A 108 -13.69 -2.54 7.72
CA ILE A 108 -14.94 -1.82 7.41
C ILE A 108 -14.86 -0.32 7.76
N ASP A 109 -14.02 0.08 8.70
CA ASP A 109 -13.90 1.47 9.17
C ASP A 109 -12.93 2.28 8.31
N CYS A 110 -11.64 1.91 8.35
CA CYS A 110 -10.61 2.66 7.63
C CYS A 110 -10.47 2.28 6.16
N LYS A 111 -11.23 1.28 5.69
CA LYS A 111 -11.24 0.77 4.31
C LYS A 111 -9.88 0.24 3.81
N LYS A 112 -8.87 0.12 4.67
CA LYS A 112 -7.56 -0.45 4.33
C LYS A 112 -7.62 -1.98 4.30
N ILE A 113 -6.92 -2.58 3.33
CA ILE A 113 -6.59 -4.00 3.31
C ILE A 113 -5.37 -4.21 4.20
N LEU A 114 -5.49 -5.01 5.24
CA LEU A 114 -4.46 -5.23 6.23
C LEU A 114 -4.30 -6.74 6.48
N HIS A 115 -3.11 -7.17 6.87
CA HIS A 115 -2.86 -8.56 7.27
C HIS A 115 -3.78 -8.97 8.44
N ILE A 116 -4.24 -10.24 8.49
CA ILE A 116 -5.15 -10.79 9.52
C ILE A 116 -4.63 -10.60 10.95
N SER A 117 -3.31 -10.50 11.14
CA SER A 117 -2.70 -10.17 12.45
C SER A 117 -3.14 -8.80 13.00
N ASN A 118 -3.61 -7.90 12.14
CA ASN A 118 -4.19 -6.62 12.54
C ASN A 118 -5.66 -6.73 12.96
N PHE A 119 -6.25 -7.91 12.94
CA PHE A 119 -7.64 -8.18 13.33
C PHE A 119 -7.67 -9.17 14.50
N LYS A 120 -8.51 -8.91 15.50
CA LYS A 120 -8.78 -9.90 16.55
C LYS A 120 -9.69 -10.99 16.03
N THR A 121 -9.56 -12.18 16.61
CA THR A 121 -10.43 -13.32 16.33
C THR A 121 -11.86 -13.08 16.82
N ASN A 122 -12.84 -13.51 16.06
CA ASN A 122 -14.25 -13.48 16.39
C ASN A 122 -14.91 -14.81 15.98
N LYS A 123 -15.32 -15.61 16.98
CA LYS A 123 -15.94 -16.92 16.75
C LYS A 123 -17.29 -16.85 16.03
N ASN A 124 -17.94 -15.68 16.04
CA ASN A 124 -19.23 -15.47 15.39
C ASN A 124 -19.10 -14.96 13.94
N SER A 125 -17.87 -14.69 13.46
CA SER A 125 -17.63 -14.30 12.08
C SER A 125 -17.39 -15.53 11.20
N LYS A 126 -17.90 -15.50 9.96
CA LYS A 126 -17.71 -16.59 8.99
C LYS A 126 -16.23 -16.87 8.69
N ASP A 127 -15.38 -15.85 8.77
CA ASP A 127 -13.94 -15.94 8.54
C ASP A 127 -13.12 -15.97 9.84
N GLY A 128 -13.76 -16.03 11.01
CA GLY A 128 -13.07 -16.11 12.29
C GLY A 128 -12.44 -14.81 12.80
N TYR A 129 -12.61 -13.67 12.12
CA TYR A 129 -12.04 -12.37 12.52
C TYR A 129 -13.09 -11.25 12.61
N TYR A 130 -12.81 -10.21 13.38
CA TYR A 130 -13.66 -9.00 13.39
C TYR A 130 -13.64 -8.27 12.03
N MET A 131 -14.74 -7.59 11.69
CA MET A 131 -14.87 -6.82 10.44
C MET A 131 -14.03 -5.52 10.41
N ALA A 132 -13.62 -5.02 11.58
CA ALA A 132 -12.79 -3.82 11.73
C ALA A 132 -11.43 -4.20 12.33
N CYS A 133 -10.38 -3.46 11.96
CA CYS A 133 -9.02 -3.70 12.45
C CYS A 133 -8.84 -3.25 13.90
N THR A 134 -7.72 -3.66 14.50
CA THR A 134 -7.40 -3.43 15.91
C THR A 134 -7.36 -1.96 16.29
N SER A 135 -6.78 -1.11 15.45
CA SER A 135 -6.77 0.32 15.74
C SER A 135 -8.17 0.95 15.65
N CYS A 136 -8.98 0.58 14.66
CA CYS A 136 -10.33 1.13 14.48
C CYS A 136 -11.30 0.71 15.59
N LEU A 137 -11.25 -0.55 16.03
CA LEU A 137 -12.07 -1.03 17.14
C LEU A 137 -11.67 -0.40 18.50
N ILE A 138 -10.38 -0.10 18.71
CA ILE A 138 -9.93 0.70 19.88
C ILE A 138 -10.55 2.10 19.78
N LYS A 139 -10.48 2.74 18.61
CA LYS A 139 -11.07 4.07 18.39
C LYS A 139 -12.57 4.10 18.64
N ARG A 140 -13.34 3.10 18.21
CA ARG A 140 -14.79 2.99 18.48
C ARG A 140 -15.12 3.01 19.98
N ARG A 141 -14.27 2.40 20.81
CA ARG A 141 -14.44 2.40 22.27
C ARG A 141 -14.01 3.71 22.95
N ARG A 142 -13.22 4.54 22.26
CA ARG A 142 -12.75 5.85 22.73
C ARG A 142 -13.67 7.01 22.32
N ILE A 143 -14.76 6.75 21.59
CA ILE A 143 -15.73 7.79 21.23
C ILE A 143 -16.30 8.36 22.53
N GLY A 144 -15.92 9.62 22.84
CA GLY A 144 -16.34 10.35 24.04
C GLY A 144 -15.35 10.40 25.22
N CYS A 145 -14.08 10.02 25.07
CA CYS A 145 -13.07 10.18 26.14
C CYS A 145 -11.72 10.71 25.62
N LYS A 146 -10.93 11.31 26.52
CA LYS A 146 -9.59 11.84 26.24
C LYS A 146 -8.63 10.73 25.80
N GLU A 147 -7.58 11.13 25.07
CA GLU A 147 -6.50 10.22 24.69
C GLU A 147 -5.87 9.59 25.95
N GLY A 148 -5.60 8.28 25.90
CA GLY A 148 -5.11 7.52 27.05
C GLY A 148 -6.14 7.16 28.12
N HIS A 149 -7.43 7.53 27.96
CA HIS A 149 -8.50 7.28 28.94
C HIS A 149 -9.55 6.30 28.42
N LYS A 150 -10.37 5.72 29.31
CA LYS A 150 -11.54 4.89 29.02
C LYS A 150 -12.64 5.11 30.06
N ILE A 151 -13.89 4.91 29.65
CA ILE A 151 -15.06 5.08 30.51
C ILE A 151 -15.42 3.75 31.16
N CYS A 152 -15.55 3.74 32.49
CA CYS A 152 -16.04 2.57 33.22
C CYS A 152 -17.50 2.29 32.87
N ARG A 153 -17.81 1.05 32.45
CA ARG A 153 -19.18 0.66 32.07
C ARG A 153 -20.19 0.81 33.22
N LYS A 154 -19.75 0.62 34.48
CA LYS A 154 -20.60 0.63 35.68
C LYS A 154 -20.80 2.05 36.24
N CYS A 155 -19.74 2.75 36.63
CA CYS A 155 -19.84 4.09 37.24
C CYS A 155 -19.76 5.25 36.25
N LYS A 156 -19.57 4.99 34.96
CA LYS A 156 -19.49 5.99 33.89
C LYS A 156 -18.39 7.05 34.04
N ARG A 157 -17.51 6.93 35.03
CA ARG A 157 -16.32 7.77 35.17
C ARG A 157 -15.33 7.51 34.05
N GLU A 158 -14.79 8.59 33.52
CA GLU A 158 -13.63 8.58 32.65
C GLU A 158 -12.35 8.42 33.48
N LEU A 159 -11.57 7.37 33.22
CA LEU A 159 -10.37 7.02 33.99
C LEU A 159 -9.22 6.67 33.05
N PRO A 160 -7.95 6.86 33.45
CA PRO A 160 -6.82 6.44 32.64
C PRO A 160 -6.90 4.95 32.26
N SER A 161 -6.65 4.62 30.99
CA SER A 161 -6.64 3.26 30.44
C SER A 161 -5.39 2.49 30.88
N THR A 162 -5.22 2.33 32.19
CA THR A 162 -4.09 1.62 32.79
C THR A 162 -4.56 0.53 33.73
N ASN A 163 -3.66 -0.40 34.04
CA ASN A 163 -3.91 -1.47 34.99
C ASN A 163 -4.12 -0.98 36.44
N LYS A 164 -3.85 0.32 36.70
CA LYS A 164 -4.14 0.99 37.98
C LYS A 164 -5.64 1.21 38.19
N PHE A 165 -6.42 1.35 37.12
CA PHE A 165 -7.86 1.63 37.18
C PHE A 165 -8.72 0.48 36.66
N PHE A 166 -8.16 -0.42 35.83
CA PHE A 166 -8.87 -1.54 35.21
C PHE A 166 -8.06 -2.83 35.31
N LEU A 167 -8.70 -3.99 35.50
CA LEU A 167 -7.98 -5.28 35.49
C LEU A 167 -7.45 -5.60 34.10
N ILE A 168 -6.33 -6.33 34.01
CA ILE A 168 -5.88 -6.89 32.74
C ILE A 168 -6.86 -7.96 32.30
N SER A 169 -7.31 -7.86 31.05
CA SER A 169 -8.24 -8.80 30.45
C SER A 169 -7.57 -9.48 29.27
N LYS A 170 -7.60 -10.82 29.27
CA LYS A 170 -7.14 -11.63 28.13
C LYS A 170 -8.13 -11.60 26.97
N THR A 171 -9.38 -11.20 27.24
CA THR A 171 -10.50 -11.22 26.29
C THR A 171 -10.89 -9.81 25.84
N SER A 172 -10.59 -8.77 26.62
CA SER A 172 -10.84 -7.39 26.21
C SER A 172 -9.84 -6.90 25.16
N PHE A 173 -10.33 -5.97 24.37
CA PHE A 173 -9.71 -5.51 23.14
C PHE A 173 -8.50 -4.60 23.34
N ASP A 174 -8.59 -3.74 24.35
CA ASP A 174 -7.56 -2.85 24.86
C ASP A 174 -6.69 -3.53 25.94
N GLY A 175 -6.86 -4.85 26.15
CA GLY A 175 -6.15 -5.61 27.18
C GLY A 175 -6.61 -5.30 28.61
N LEU A 176 -7.69 -4.52 28.79
CA LEU A 176 -8.21 -4.08 30.09
C LEU A 176 -9.71 -4.34 30.21
N GLU A 177 -10.17 -4.76 31.39
CA GLU A 177 -11.59 -4.93 31.69
C GLU A 177 -12.38 -3.63 31.51
N ASN A 178 -13.66 -3.73 31.16
CA ASN A 178 -14.51 -2.57 30.90
C ASN A 178 -15.10 -1.94 32.17
N THR A 179 -14.86 -2.57 33.32
CA THR A 179 -15.31 -2.12 34.64
C THR A 179 -14.09 -1.72 35.46
N CYS A 180 -14.12 -0.55 36.09
CA CYS A 180 -13.01 -0.12 36.94
C CYS A 180 -12.90 -1.04 38.17
N LEU A 181 -11.70 -1.09 38.76
CA LEU A 181 -11.38 -1.95 39.89
C LEU A 181 -12.34 -1.78 41.07
N GLU A 182 -12.68 -0.53 41.41
CA GLU A 182 -13.65 -0.21 42.46
C GLU A 182 -15.03 -0.80 42.17
N CYS A 183 -15.50 -0.64 40.92
CA CYS A 183 -16.80 -1.15 40.49
C CYS A 183 -16.87 -2.68 40.38
N ALA A 184 -15.72 -3.34 40.23
CA ALA A 184 -15.58 -4.80 40.16
C ALA A 184 -15.58 -5.48 41.55
N GLY A 185 -15.80 -4.73 42.64
CA GLY A 185 -15.98 -5.30 43.98
C GLY A 185 -14.72 -5.84 44.64
N ARG A 186 -13.54 -5.60 44.05
CA ARG A 186 -12.27 -5.93 44.70
C ARG A 186 -11.83 -4.73 45.53
N LYS A 187 -12.02 -4.82 46.86
CA LYS A 187 -11.28 -3.95 47.80
C LYS A 187 -9.79 -4.09 47.47
N PHE A 188 -9.11 -2.97 47.28
CA PHE A 188 -7.67 -2.91 47.08
C PHE A 188 -6.96 -3.73 48.18
N ASN A 189 -6.21 -4.77 47.81
CA ASN A 189 -5.39 -5.54 48.75
C ASN A 189 -3.94 -5.02 48.69
N PRO A 190 -3.50 -4.20 49.65
CA PRO A 190 -2.18 -3.56 49.63
C PRO A 190 -1.01 -4.55 49.80
N LYS A 191 -1.27 -5.82 50.16
CA LYS A 191 -0.22 -6.80 50.50
C LYS A 191 0.23 -7.70 49.35
N LYS A 192 -0.41 -7.67 48.18
CA LYS A 192 0.13 -8.32 46.96
C LYS A 192 0.85 -7.26 46.11
N LYS A 193 2.08 -6.94 46.51
CA LYS A 193 2.98 -6.03 45.77
C LYS A 193 3.36 -6.67 44.43
N TYR A 194 2.56 -6.46 43.40
CA TYR A 194 3.09 -6.43 42.03
C TYR A 194 3.75 -5.07 41.86
N THR A 195 5.00 -4.96 42.30
CA THR A 195 5.81 -3.78 42.03
C THR A 195 6.02 -3.72 40.52
N LEU A 196 5.21 -2.91 39.84
CA LEU A 196 5.44 -2.55 38.46
C LEU A 196 6.82 -1.91 38.39
N TRP A 197 7.59 -2.30 37.38
CA TRP A 197 8.86 -1.66 37.10
C TRP A 197 8.55 -0.23 36.66
N SER A 198 9.08 0.77 37.37
CA SER A 198 8.96 2.16 36.93
C SER A 198 9.77 2.36 35.66
N ASP A 199 9.45 3.39 34.88
CA ASP A 199 10.21 3.68 33.67
C ASP A 199 11.69 3.93 34.00
N GLY A 200 12.00 4.59 35.12
CA GLY A 200 13.36 4.73 35.62
C GLY A 200 14.05 3.40 36.01
N GLU A 201 13.34 2.44 36.61
CA GLU A 201 13.90 1.10 36.88
C GLU A 201 14.09 0.28 35.59
N ILE A 202 13.23 0.50 34.59
CA ILE A 202 13.34 -0.09 33.24
C ILE A 202 14.53 0.52 32.51
N ASP A 203 14.75 1.83 32.62
CA ASP A 203 15.86 2.55 32.02
C ASP A 203 17.19 2.11 32.63
N ILE A 204 17.29 2.05 33.96
CA ILE A 204 18.44 1.48 34.68
C ILE A 204 18.70 0.04 34.20
N LEU A 205 17.65 -0.76 33.99
CA LEU A 205 17.81 -2.13 33.49
C LEU A 205 18.28 -2.17 32.03
N ILE A 206 17.79 -1.30 31.15
CA ILE A 206 18.22 -1.25 29.75
C ILE A 206 19.66 -0.78 29.63
N GLU A 207 20.04 0.24 30.41
CA GLU A 207 21.36 0.87 30.37
C GLU A 207 22.42 -0.02 31.03
N SER A 208 22.08 -0.61 32.19
CA SER A 208 23.08 -1.19 33.07
C SER A 208 23.10 -2.72 33.07
N TYR A 209 22.03 -3.40 32.60
CA TYR A 209 21.92 -4.86 32.78
C TYR A 209 22.97 -5.67 32.04
N LEU A 210 23.43 -5.21 30.88
CA LEU A 210 24.45 -5.92 30.08
C LEU A 210 25.87 -5.68 30.61
N ILE A 211 26.11 -4.52 31.22
CA ILE A 211 27.44 -3.99 31.53
C ILE A 211 27.82 -4.15 33.02
N LEU A 212 26.87 -4.06 33.94
CA LEU A 212 27.14 -4.10 35.38
C LEU A 212 27.01 -5.49 35.99
N THR A 213 27.76 -5.78 37.05
CA THR A 213 27.67 -7.03 37.80
C THR A 213 26.31 -7.17 38.50
N LYS A 214 25.99 -8.38 38.95
CA LYS A 214 24.76 -8.66 39.71
C LYS A 214 24.72 -7.79 40.97
N GLU A 215 25.85 -7.66 41.65
CA GLU A 215 26.01 -6.94 42.90
C GLU A 215 25.79 -5.43 42.69
N GLU A 216 26.31 -4.86 41.61
CA GLU A 216 26.09 -3.45 41.23
C GLU A 216 24.65 -3.18 40.79
N LEU A 217 24.04 -4.08 40.01
CA LEU A 217 22.63 -3.93 39.60
C LEU A 217 21.67 -4.01 40.78
N GLN A 218 21.98 -4.85 41.77
CA GLN A 218 21.19 -4.91 43.00
C GLN A 218 21.40 -3.67 43.89
N LYS A 219 22.55 -2.99 43.82
CA LYS A 219 22.76 -1.69 44.49
C LYS A 219 21.96 -0.57 43.82
N LEU A 220 21.88 -0.56 42.47
CA LEU A 220 21.11 0.44 41.72
C LEU A 220 19.60 0.18 41.75
N LEU A 221 19.19 -1.07 41.93
CA LEU A 221 17.79 -1.48 42.06
C LEU A 221 17.58 -2.17 43.42
N PRO A 222 17.76 -1.46 44.55
CA PRO A 222 17.75 -2.07 45.89
C PRO A 222 16.37 -2.61 46.27
N SER A 223 15.31 -2.13 45.61
CA SER A 223 13.94 -2.60 45.76
C SER A 223 13.65 -3.92 45.02
N ARG A 224 14.60 -4.44 44.22
CA ARG A 224 14.42 -5.58 43.32
C ARG A 224 15.39 -6.72 43.62
N THR A 225 14.85 -7.93 43.70
CA THR A 225 15.70 -9.13 43.81
C THR A 225 16.33 -9.45 42.47
N TRP A 226 17.52 -10.06 42.49
CA TRP A 226 18.19 -10.48 41.25
C TRP A 226 17.33 -11.39 40.35
N LYS A 227 16.51 -12.26 40.95
CA LYS A 227 15.56 -13.09 40.19
C LYS A 227 14.50 -12.25 39.46
N ALA A 228 14.02 -11.18 40.08
CA ALA A 228 13.09 -10.24 39.45
C ALA A 228 13.76 -9.43 38.33
N ILE A 229 14.98 -8.94 38.57
CA ILE A 229 15.82 -8.21 37.60
C ILE A 229 16.04 -9.07 36.35
N ARG A 230 16.57 -10.29 36.52
CA ARG A 230 16.82 -11.24 35.43
C ARG A 230 15.54 -11.63 34.68
N SER A 231 14.45 -11.90 35.40
CA SER A 231 13.17 -12.26 34.78
C SER A 231 12.60 -11.12 33.94
N ARG A 232 12.73 -9.87 34.41
CA ARG A 232 12.30 -8.69 33.65
C ARG A 232 13.16 -8.48 32.42
N ALA A 233 14.48 -8.56 32.56
CA ALA A 233 15.43 -8.42 31.46
C ALA A 233 15.21 -9.47 30.36
N ASN A 234 15.00 -10.73 30.73
CA ASN A 234 14.67 -11.80 29.77
C ASN A 234 13.35 -11.53 29.02
N LYS A 235 12.32 -10.99 29.71
CA LYS A 235 11.06 -10.59 29.07
C LYS A 235 11.22 -9.39 28.14
N MET A 236 12.24 -8.57 28.36
CA MET A 236 12.65 -7.47 27.49
C MET A 236 13.69 -7.91 26.46
N ASN A 237 13.95 -9.22 26.35
CA ASN A 237 14.90 -9.84 25.43
C ASN A 237 16.36 -9.37 25.60
N LEU A 238 16.72 -8.85 26.79
CA LEU A 238 18.08 -8.51 27.17
C LEU A 238 18.80 -9.79 27.61
N LYS A 239 19.71 -10.29 26.77
CA LYS A 239 20.46 -11.54 27.01
C LYS A 239 21.91 -11.24 27.36
N ARG A 240 22.44 -11.86 28.42
CA ARG A 240 23.87 -11.84 28.75
C ARG A 240 24.49 -13.17 28.36
N THR A 241 25.71 -13.17 27.81
CA THR A 241 26.53 -14.37 27.62
C THR A 241 27.09 -14.80 28.99
N ASN A 242 27.44 -16.08 29.17
CA ASN A 242 28.05 -16.54 30.43
C ASN A 242 29.45 -15.94 30.68
N ASP A 243 30.08 -15.36 29.64
CA ASP A 243 31.40 -14.72 29.67
C ASP A 243 31.36 -13.19 29.85
N TYR A 244 30.25 -12.63 30.35
CA TYR A 244 30.09 -11.17 30.56
C TYR A 244 31.12 -10.52 31.50
N LYS A 245 31.97 -11.30 32.17
CA LYS A 245 33.05 -10.80 33.03
C LYS A 245 34.31 -10.42 32.25
N ASN A 246 34.44 -10.85 30.99
CA ASN A 246 35.68 -10.73 30.19
C ASN A 246 35.43 -10.18 28.77
N ILE A 247 34.40 -9.35 28.58
CA ILE A 247 34.19 -8.67 27.29
C ILE A 247 35.06 -7.41 27.29
N PRO A 248 36.04 -7.27 26.38
CA PRO A 248 36.87 -6.07 26.33
C PRO A 248 36.03 -4.83 25.97
N ASP A 249 36.38 -3.67 26.53
CA ASP A 249 35.57 -2.43 26.50
C ASP A 249 35.19 -1.96 25.08
N ASP A 250 35.94 -2.37 24.05
CA ASP A 250 35.71 -2.02 22.64
C ASP A 250 34.56 -2.80 21.97
N GLU A 251 34.08 -3.89 22.56
CA GLU A 251 32.94 -4.67 22.04
C GLU A 251 31.58 -4.31 22.67
N LEU A 252 31.57 -3.64 23.82
CA LEU A 252 30.36 -3.26 24.55
C LEU A 252 29.48 -2.25 23.76
N TYR A 253 30.12 -1.39 22.98
CA TYR A 253 29.50 -0.26 22.28
C TYR A 253 28.65 -0.67 21.07
N LYS A 254 28.84 -1.87 20.50
CA LYS A 254 28.19 -2.28 19.24
C LYS A 254 26.70 -2.64 19.40
N SER A 255 26.18 -2.78 20.63
CA SER A 255 24.82 -3.33 20.88
C SER A 255 23.76 -2.31 21.33
N ILE A 256 24.13 -1.06 21.65
CA ILE A 256 23.24 -0.01 22.20
C ILE A 256 22.71 0.97 21.11
N ASP A 257 23.27 0.90 19.91
CA ASP A 257 23.39 1.99 18.94
C ASP A 257 22.14 2.48 18.18
N ASN A 258 20.92 2.01 18.46
CA ASN A 258 19.75 2.36 17.64
C ASN A 258 18.65 3.17 18.33
N ILE A 259 18.74 3.42 19.65
CA ILE A 259 17.64 4.08 20.40
C ILE A 259 18.03 5.44 20.99
N LYS A 260 19.27 5.61 21.47
CA LYS A 260 19.69 6.85 22.19
C LYS A 260 20.71 7.70 21.42
N HIS A 261 21.48 7.08 20.53
CA HIS A 261 22.49 7.75 19.73
C HIS A 261 22.25 7.42 18.26
N LYS A 262 22.47 8.40 17.39
CA LYS A 262 22.39 8.25 15.95
C LYS A 262 23.76 8.51 15.37
N LYS A 263 24.20 7.62 14.48
CA LYS A 263 25.48 7.76 13.78
C LYS A 263 25.36 8.79 12.67
N CYS A 264 26.18 9.83 12.72
CA CYS A 264 26.28 10.76 11.60
C CYS A 264 26.88 10.04 10.39
N LYS A 265 26.18 10.05 9.24
CA LYS A 265 26.70 9.44 8.01
C LYS A 265 27.97 10.10 7.46
N LYS A 266 28.29 11.33 7.88
CA LYS A 266 29.45 12.11 7.38
C LYS A 266 30.69 11.91 8.24
N CYS A 267 30.69 12.36 9.50
CA CYS A 267 31.85 12.18 10.38
C CYS A 267 31.96 10.77 10.98
N ARG A 268 30.91 9.94 10.86
CA ARG A 268 30.82 8.59 11.45
C ARG A 268 30.85 8.55 12.98
N GLU A 269 30.85 9.72 13.62
CA GLU A 269 30.67 9.85 15.05
C GLU A 269 29.22 9.66 15.46
N TYR A 270 29.03 9.23 16.70
CA TYR A 270 27.73 9.04 17.32
C TYR A 270 27.37 10.26 18.15
N TYR A 271 26.15 10.76 17.95
CA TYR A 271 25.60 11.86 18.73
C TYR A 271 24.24 11.48 19.30
N PRO A 272 23.77 12.15 20.37
CA PRO A 272 22.45 11.93 20.91
C PRO A 272 21.36 12.02 19.82
N PHE A 273 20.41 11.08 19.84
CA PHE A 273 19.34 11.03 18.84
C PHE A 273 18.22 12.03 19.17
N ASP A 274 18.53 13.32 19.02
CA ASP A 274 17.63 14.43 19.30
C ASP A 274 17.65 15.48 18.18
N ALA A 275 16.74 16.46 18.27
CA ALA A 275 16.63 17.54 17.30
C ALA A 275 17.81 18.54 17.33
N ILE A 276 18.61 18.53 18.39
CA ILE A 276 19.74 19.44 18.61
C ILE A 276 20.92 18.98 17.74
N HIS A 277 21.19 17.68 17.74
CA HIS A 277 22.26 17.04 17.00
C HIS A 277 21.82 16.60 15.60
N PHE A 278 20.58 16.14 15.45
CA PHE A 278 19.98 15.72 14.18
C PHE A 278 18.65 16.44 13.95
N PRO A 279 18.61 17.55 13.20
CA PRO A 279 17.37 18.30 12.97
C PRO A 279 16.26 17.46 12.32
N LYS A 280 15.00 17.80 12.59
CA LYS A 280 13.84 17.10 12.02
C LYS A 280 13.80 17.23 10.49
N ASP A 281 13.46 16.14 9.82
CA ASP A 281 13.27 16.07 8.38
C ASP A 281 12.22 15.00 8.05
N ILE A 282 11.09 15.47 7.54
CA ILE A 282 9.93 14.63 7.18
C ILE A 282 10.21 13.69 6.01
N ALA A 283 11.26 13.95 5.22
CA ALA A 283 11.67 13.06 4.13
C ALA A 283 12.49 11.85 4.62
N CYS A 284 12.95 11.86 5.88
CA CYS A 284 13.71 10.76 6.47
C CYS A 284 12.79 9.78 7.22
N ASN A 285 13.07 8.47 7.12
CA ASN A 285 12.23 7.40 7.68
C ASN A 285 12.00 7.49 9.19
N ASP A 286 12.93 8.08 9.93
CA ASP A 286 12.87 8.26 11.38
C ASP A 286 12.50 9.71 11.78
N GLY A 287 12.18 10.57 10.80
CA GLY A 287 11.78 11.96 11.02
C GLY A 287 12.92 12.92 11.35
N TYR A 288 14.18 12.47 11.28
CA TYR A 288 15.37 13.26 11.60
C TYR A 288 16.46 13.08 10.56
N ARG A 289 17.26 14.11 10.31
CA ARG A 289 18.37 14.07 9.35
C ARG A 289 19.38 12.98 9.70
N ASN A 290 20.06 12.43 8.70
CA ASN A 290 21.08 11.38 8.85
C ASN A 290 22.51 11.91 9.01
N ILE A 291 22.69 13.23 9.05
CA ILE A 291 23.97 13.94 9.18
C ILE A 291 23.83 14.90 10.36
N CYS A 292 24.83 14.96 11.24
CA CYS A 292 24.79 15.84 12.42
C CYS A 292 24.90 17.32 12.04
N LYS A 293 24.44 18.19 12.95
CA LYS A 293 24.47 19.65 12.82
C LYS A 293 25.86 20.19 12.47
N GLU A 294 26.90 19.77 13.19
CA GLU A 294 28.28 20.23 13.00
C GLU A 294 28.83 19.87 11.62
N CYS A 295 28.49 18.66 11.15
CA CYS A 295 28.87 18.19 9.82
C CYS A 295 28.21 18.95 8.66
N LYS A 296 27.11 19.68 8.92
CA LYS A 296 26.36 20.42 7.90
C LYS A 296 26.82 21.89 7.77
N GLY A 297 27.32 22.52 8.83
CA GLY A 297 27.71 23.94 8.85
C GLY A 297 26.53 24.92 8.96
N GLU A 298 26.82 26.23 8.90
CA GLU A 298 25.97 27.39 9.26
C GLU A 298 24.65 27.59 8.47
N ASN A 299 24.26 26.67 7.57
CA ASN A 299 22.99 26.77 6.85
C ASN A 299 21.83 26.16 7.65
N PHE A 300 21.49 26.85 8.75
CA PHE A 300 20.35 26.62 9.63
C PHE A 300 19.16 27.46 9.14
N ALA A 301 17.98 26.86 8.99
CA ALA A 301 16.68 27.53 8.78
C ALA A 301 16.28 28.05 7.37
N ILE A 302 16.61 27.36 6.28
CA ILE A 302 15.90 27.56 5.00
C ILE A 302 15.18 26.25 4.63
N SER A 303 13.87 26.31 4.45
CA SER A 303 13.07 25.14 4.09
C SER A 303 13.42 24.70 2.66
N ASP A 304 13.65 23.40 2.45
CA ASP A 304 13.91 22.82 1.12
C ASP A 304 12.68 22.86 0.17
N ALA A 305 11.55 23.42 0.63
CA ALA A 305 10.24 23.30 -0.01
C ALA A 305 9.68 24.61 -0.60
N GLN A 306 10.53 25.61 -0.87
CA GLN A 306 10.08 26.89 -1.41
C GLN A 306 10.15 26.87 -2.94
N GLN A 307 9.02 27.08 -3.61
CA GLN A 307 8.92 27.09 -5.08
C GLN A 307 9.69 28.28 -5.68
N TRP A 308 10.21 28.12 -6.90
CA TRP A 308 10.84 29.20 -7.67
C TRP A 308 9.78 29.90 -8.51
N SER A 309 9.66 31.22 -8.41
CA SER A 309 8.84 32.00 -9.35
C SER A 309 9.51 32.06 -10.73
N LEU A 310 8.76 32.49 -11.75
CA LEU A 310 9.30 32.67 -13.10
C LEU A 310 10.34 33.79 -13.12
N GLU A 311 10.07 34.87 -12.38
CA GLU A 311 10.95 36.03 -12.24
C GLU A 311 12.25 35.67 -11.49
N GLU A 312 12.15 34.89 -10.40
CA GLU A 312 13.32 34.37 -9.68
C GLU A 312 14.18 33.46 -10.57
N GLU A 313 13.57 32.67 -11.46
CA GLU A 313 14.28 31.79 -12.38
C GLU A 313 15.02 32.57 -13.48
N GLU A 314 14.42 33.63 -14.03
CA GLU A 314 15.04 34.49 -15.04
C GLU A 314 16.28 35.18 -14.47
N VAL A 315 16.15 35.82 -13.30
CA VAL A 315 17.28 36.45 -12.59
C VAL A 315 18.38 35.43 -12.26
N PHE A 316 18.00 34.20 -11.91
CA PHE A 316 18.96 33.13 -11.64
C PHE A 316 19.73 32.73 -12.89
N ILE A 317 19.05 32.52 -14.03
CA ILE A 317 19.69 32.14 -15.30
C ILE A 317 20.72 33.20 -15.73
N GLU A 318 20.36 34.47 -15.62
CA GLU A 318 21.21 35.59 -16.02
C GLU A 318 22.47 35.71 -15.15
N LEU A 319 22.31 35.61 -13.83
CA LEU A 319 23.39 35.91 -12.89
C LEU A 319 24.23 34.69 -12.48
N TYR A 320 23.77 33.46 -12.75
CA TYR A 320 24.41 32.25 -12.21
C TYR A 320 25.87 32.09 -12.62
N SER A 321 26.18 32.43 -13.86
CA SER A 321 27.51 32.22 -14.46
C SER A 321 28.49 33.35 -14.16
N SER A 322 27.99 34.55 -13.83
CA SER A 322 28.79 35.76 -13.62
C SER A 322 29.06 36.09 -12.15
N LYS A 323 28.19 35.66 -11.23
CA LYS A 323 28.35 35.88 -9.78
C LYS A 323 28.79 34.63 -9.04
N THR A 324 29.60 34.82 -8.00
CA THR A 324 29.96 33.75 -7.07
C THR A 324 28.72 33.24 -6.32
N ASN A 325 28.78 32.02 -5.80
CA ASN A 325 27.68 31.47 -5.01
C ASN A 325 27.35 32.31 -3.78
N THR A 326 28.36 32.92 -3.16
CA THR A 326 28.21 33.75 -1.96
C THR A 326 27.49 35.06 -2.29
N GLU A 327 27.86 35.71 -3.39
CA GLU A 327 27.19 36.93 -3.86
C GLU A 327 25.74 36.66 -4.28
N LEU A 328 25.49 35.55 -4.98
CA LEU A 328 24.12 35.18 -5.35
C LEU A 328 23.23 34.97 -4.13
N ILE A 329 23.71 34.26 -3.10
CA ILE A 329 22.95 34.04 -1.88
C ILE A 329 22.76 35.37 -1.14
N LYS A 330 23.82 36.16 -0.97
CA LYS A 330 23.75 37.39 -0.17
C LYS A 330 22.89 38.49 -0.81
N GLU A 331 22.97 38.66 -2.12
CA GLU A 331 22.39 39.82 -2.81
C GLU A 331 21.05 39.51 -3.51
N HIS A 332 20.87 38.29 -4.03
CA HIS A 332 19.74 37.95 -4.91
C HIS A 332 18.83 36.86 -4.33
N PHE A 333 19.40 35.93 -3.56
CA PHE A 333 18.69 34.75 -3.06
C PHE A 333 18.96 34.49 -1.56
N PRO A 334 18.70 35.45 -0.66
CA PRO A 334 19.03 35.36 0.77
C PRO A 334 18.29 34.24 1.50
N ASN A 335 17.14 33.83 0.95
CA ASN A 335 16.33 32.73 1.44
C ASN A 335 16.62 31.40 0.71
N ARG A 336 17.73 31.27 -0.02
CA ARG A 336 18.12 30.04 -0.71
C ARG A 336 19.47 29.56 -0.24
N THR A 337 19.63 28.25 -0.10
CA THR A 337 20.93 27.64 0.18
C THR A 337 21.71 27.44 -1.12
N LEU A 338 23.05 27.31 -1.01
CA LEU A 338 23.91 26.87 -2.11
C LEU A 338 23.39 25.62 -2.81
N LYS A 339 22.86 24.67 -2.04
CA LYS A 339 22.31 23.42 -2.56
C LYS A 339 21.06 23.69 -3.42
N ASN A 340 20.18 24.61 -3.00
CA ASN A 340 19.02 24.99 -3.79
C ASN A 340 19.42 25.65 -5.12
N LEU A 341 20.46 26.49 -5.14
CA LEU A 341 21.00 27.08 -6.37
C LEU A 341 21.57 26.01 -7.30
N GLN A 342 22.37 25.06 -6.77
CA GLN A 342 22.93 23.95 -7.57
C GLN A 342 21.83 23.05 -8.15
N ASP A 343 20.83 22.70 -7.34
CA ASP A 343 19.71 21.86 -7.78
C ASP A 343 18.84 22.57 -8.81
N LYS A 344 18.69 23.89 -8.70
CA LYS A 344 17.99 24.71 -9.71
C LYS A 344 18.73 24.74 -11.04
N ALA A 345 20.06 24.95 -11.04
CA ALA A 345 20.86 24.91 -12.25
C ALA A 345 20.78 23.55 -12.96
N TYR A 346 20.81 22.45 -12.20
CA TYR A 346 20.61 21.11 -12.74
C TYR A 346 19.20 20.92 -13.32
N THR A 347 18.18 21.40 -12.62
CA THR A 347 16.77 21.29 -13.05
C THR A 347 16.53 22.06 -14.36
N ILE A 348 17.09 23.28 -14.48
CA ILE A 348 17.02 24.09 -15.70
C ILE A 348 17.67 23.35 -16.87
N TRP A 349 18.81 22.69 -16.65
CA TRP A 349 19.43 21.87 -17.70
C TRP A 349 18.53 20.73 -18.16
N ILE A 350 17.94 19.96 -17.22
CA ILE A 350 17.08 18.82 -17.57
C ILE A 350 15.78 19.27 -18.26
N GLN A 351 15.18 20.38 -17.83
CA GLN A 351 13.87 20.81 -18.31
C GLN A 351 13.94 21.71 -19.55
N LYS A 352 14.92 22.63 -19.60
CA LYS A 352 15.05 23.65 -20.66
C LYS A 352 16.26 23.42 -21.57
N GLY A 353 17.14 22.45 -21.26
CA GLY A 353 18.35 22.18 -22.03
C GLY A 353 19.49 23.18 -21.81
N ILE A 354 19.28 24.20 -20.98
CA ILE A 354 20.26 25.28 -20.73
C ILE A 354 21.27 24.82 -19.68
N LYS A 355 22.55 24.71 -20.06
CA LYS A 355 23.62 24.36 -19.11
C LYS A 355 24.20 25.62 -18.48
N LEU A 356 24.02 25.77 -17.17
CA LEU A 356 24.55 26.88 -16.38
C LEU A 356 25.83 26.43 -15.65
N TYR A 357 26.96 27.07 -15.95
CA TYR A 357 28.26 26.76 -15.35
C TYR A 357 28.75 27.92 -14.49
N LYS A 358 29.26 27.63 -13.29
CA LYS A 358 29.73 28.64 -12.33
C LYS A 358 30.95 29.42 -12.79
N ASN A 359 31.79 28.78 -13.59
CA ASN A 359 32.97 29.38 -14.17
C ASN A 359 33.17 28.68 -15.51
N ILE A 360 32.64 29.31 -16.56
CA ILE A 360 32.64 28.78 -17.92
C ILE A 360 34.09 28.48 -18.36
N GLU A 361 35.02 29.39 -18.07
CA GLU A 361 36.43 29.28 -18.49
C GLU A 361 37.16 28.08 -17.86
N THR A 362 37.03 27.85 -16.55
CA THR A 362 37.61 26.66 -15.90
C THR A 362 36.94 25.37 -16.32
N THR A 363 35.63 25.39 -16.59
CA THR A 363 34.89 24.22 -17.06
C THR A 363 35.33 23.84 -18.48
N GLU A 364 35.44 24.82 -19.37
CA GLU A 364 35.96 24.63 -20.73
C GLU A 364 37.40 24.12 -20.70
N ARG A 365 38.25 24.68 -19.83
CA ARG A 365 39.62 24.19 -19.62
C ARG A 365 39.66 22.74 -19.14
N MET A 366 38.81 22.35 -18.18
CA MET A 366 38.72 20.97 -17.69
C MET A 366 38.23 20.00 -18.78
N ILE A 367 37.27 20.41 -19.59
CA ILE A 367 36.76 19.60 -20.72
C ILE A 367 37.88 19.40 -21.76
N ARG A 368 38.61 20.47 -22.10
CA ARG A 368 39.78 20.41 -23.00
C ARG A 368 40.90 19.53 -22.45
N GLN A 369 41.17 19.58 -21.14
CA GLN A 369 42.18 18.70 -20.54
C GLN A 369 41.75 17.23 -20.54
N LYS A 370 40.47 16.92 -20.29
CA LYS A 370 39.96 15.53 -20.27
C LYS A 370 39.93 14.87 -21.66
N SER A 371 39.93 15.67 -22.73
CA SER A 371 39.97 15.14 -24.09
C SER A 371 41.38 14.81 -24.57
N THR A 372 42.43 15.31 -23.91
CA THR A 372 43.82 15.02 -24.31
C THR A 372 44.19 13.57 -24.07
N GLN A 373 45.06 13.04 -24.94
CA GLN A 373 45.57 11.68 -24.81
C GLN A 373 46.40 11.52 -23.53
N GLU A 374 47.22 12.53 -23.22
CA GLU A 374 48.05 12.57 -22.01
C GLU A 374 47.24 12.43 -20.71
N TRP A 375 46.06 13.05 -20.63
CA TRP A 375 45.19 12.91 -19.46
C TRP A 375 44.59 11.50 -19.34
N LYS A 376 44.21 10.90 -20.47
CA LYS A 376 43.73 9.51 -20.54
C LYS A 376 44.81 8.53 -20.08
N ASP A 377 46.05 8.75 -20.52
CA ASP A 377 47.20 7.91 -20.18
C ASP A 377 47.55 8.03 -18.68
N LYS A 378 47.57 9.25 -18.12
CA LYS A 378 47.78 9.48 -16.68
C LYS A 378 46.72 8.80 -15.80
N ILE A 379 45.45 8.86 -16.20
CA ILE A 379 44.36 8.15 -15.50
C ILE A 379 44.54 6.63 -15.60
N SER A 380 44.85 6.12 -16.80
CA SER A 380 45.09 4.70 -17.06
C SER A 380 46.21 4.15 -16.17
N GLU A 381 47.32 4.87 -16.09
CA GLU A 381 48.47 4.49 -15.28
C GLU A 381 48.19 4.55 -13.77
N THR A 382 47.44 5.56 -13.33
CA THR A 382 47.00 5.67 -11.93
C THR A 382 46.10 4.50 -11.53
N LEU A 383 45.18 4.09 -12.41
CA LEU A 383 44.32 2.92 -12.18
C LEU A 383 45.13 1.62 -12.15
N ARG A 384 46.15 1.49 -13.02
CA ARG A 384 47.08 0.35 -13.02
C ARG A 384 47.85 0.25 -11.71
N LYS A 385 48.40 1.37 -11.21
CA LYS A 385 49.12 1.42 -9.92
C LYS A 385 48.23 1.02 -8.74
N ARG A 386 46.92 1.25 -8.84
CA ARG A 386 45.93 0.85 -7.82
C ARG A 386 45.40 -0.58 -8.00
N GLY A 387 45.92 -1.36 -8.94
CA GLY A 387 45.47 -2.73 -9.21
C GLY A 387 44.06 -2.80 -9.81
N ILE A 388 43.55 -1.69 -10.35
CA ILE A 388 42.22 -1.62 -10.99
C ILE A 388 42.39 -1.88 -12.48
N PHE A 389 42.40 -3.16 -12.84
CA PHE A 389 42.54 -3.60 -14.23
C PHE A 389 41.20 -3.51 -14.97
N LYS A 390 41.22 -2.98 -16.19
CA LYS A 390 40.06 -2.89 -17.11
C LYS A 390 40.42 -3.46 -18.48
N GLY A 391 39.40 -3.84 -19.24
CA GLY A 391 39.60 -4.45 -20.56
C GLY A 391 40.36 -5.77 -20.47
N GLU A 392 41.05 -6.16 -21.54
CA GLU A 392 41.80 -7.42 -21.66
C GLU A 392 42.84 -7.66 -20.56
N LYS A 393 43.32 -6.59 -19.91
CA LYS A 393 44.27 -6.67 -18.80
C LYS A 393 43.62 -7.09 -17.47
N ASN A 394 42.29 -7.09 -17.38
CA ASN A 394 41.58 -7.62 -16.22
C ASN A 394 41.53 -9.16 -16.33
N PRO A 395 42.01 -9.92 -15.32
CA PRO A 395 41.95 -11.38 -15.31
C PRO A 395 40.53 -11.95 -15.49
N MET A 396 39.52 -11.14 -15.21
CA MET A 396 38.11 -11.47 -15.34
C MET A 396 37.49 -11.04 -16.68
N TYR A 397 38.24 -10.40 -17.58
CA TYR A 397 37.75 -9.97 -18.89
C TYR A 397 37.52 -11.17 -19.81
N GLY A 398 36.34 -11.24 -20.42
CA GLY A 398 35.93 -12.37 -21.27
C GLY A 398 35.47 -13.63 -20.52
N VAL A 399 35.68 -13.72 -19.19
CA VAL A 399 35.25 -14.89 -18.39
C VAL A 399 33.73 -14.86 -18.17
N ARG A 400 33.00 -15.80 -18.78
CA ARG A 400 31.55 -15.97 -18.56
C ARG A 400 31.28 -16.59 -17.19
N ARG A 401 30.90 -15.74 -16.23
CA ARG A 401 30.44 -16.17 -14.90
C ARG A 401 28.93 -16.38 -14.89
N THR A 402 28.50 -17.55 -15.34
CA THR A 402 27.09 -17.99 -15.32
C THR A 402 26.92 -19.22 -14.44
N GLY A 403 25.73 -19.40 -13.86
CA GLY A 403 25.47 -20.55 -12.98
C GLY A 403 26.41 -20.56 -11.77
N SER A 404 26.86 -21.74 -11.36
CA SER A 404 27.75 -21.95 -10.21
C SER A 404 29.10 -21.23 -10.31
N LEU A 405 29.50 -20.77 -11.49
CA LEU A 405 30.73 -19.98 -11.69
C LEU A 405 30.59 -18.51 -11.28
N ASN A 406 29.37 -18.05 -10.98
CA ASN A 406 29.12 -16.72 -10.44
C ASN A 406 29.08 -16.79 -8.90
N PRO A 407 29.93 -16.07 -8.15
CA PRO A 407 29.94 -16.10 -6.69
C PRO A 407 28.64 -15.61 -6.03
N ASN A 408 27.80 -14.89 -6.79
CA ASN A 408 26.45 -14.49 -6.35
C ASN A 408 25.37 -15.53 -6.68
N TRP A 409 25.71 -16.66 -7.30
CA TRP A 409 24.75 -17.71 -7.65
C TRP A 409 24.27 -18.44 -6.41
N LYS A 410 22.95 -18.44 -6.22
CA LYS A 410 22.29 -19.08 -5.07
C LYS A 410 21.44 -20.25 -5.58
N ASN A 411 22.08 -21.36 -5.94
CA ASN A 411 21.46 -22.66 -6.25
C ASN A 411 20.18 -22.60 -7.11
N GLY A 412 20.23 -21.88 -8.24
CA GLY A 412 19.10 -21.89 -9.19
C GLY A 412 17.82 -21.16 -8.73
N ARG A 413 17.87 -20.26 -7.74
CA ARG A 413 16.72 -19.44 -7.29
C ARG A 413 16.04 -18.59 -8.38
N THR A 414 16.65 -18.43 -9.55
CA THR A 414 16.08 -17.68 -10.66
C THR A 414 14.92 -18.47 -11.29
N PRO A 415 13.69 -17.91 -11.35
CA PRO A 415 12.55 -18.60 -11.96
C PRO A 415 12.84 -19.00 -13.42
N GLU A 416 12.37 -20.18 -13.83
CA GLU A 416 12.54 -20.74 -15.18
C GLU A 416 12.20 -19.72 -16.28
N LYS A 417 11.08 -19.00 -16.12
CA LYS A 417 10.65 -17.92 -17.02
C LYS A 417 11.76 -16.88 -17.25
N GLN A 418 12.42 -16.43 -16.18
CA GLN A 418 13.50 -15.44 -16.29
C GLN A 418 14.75 -16.01 -16.98
N ILE A 419 15.05 -17.30 -16.77
CA ILE A 419 16.13 -17.98 -17.48
C ILE A 419 15.82 -18.00 -18.97
N ILE A 420 14.61 -18.45 -19.35
CA ILE A 420 14.17 -18.55 -20.74
C ILE A 420 14.14 -17.17 -21.43
N MET A 421 13.61 -16.14 -20.77
CA MET A 421 13.55 -14.78 -21.33
C MET A 421 14.93 -14.18 -21.66
N ASN A 422 15.98 -14.66 -20.98
CA ASN A 422 17.36 -14.23 -21.24
C ASN A 422 18.05 -15.03 -22.36
N THR A 423 17.44 -16.11 -22.85
CA THR A 423 18.02 -16.93 -23.92
C THR A 423 18.01 -16.20 -25.28
N PRO A 424 18.99 -16.47 -26.17
CA PRO A 424 18.96 -15.99 -27.54
C PRO A 424 17.68 -16.38 -28.29
N LYS A 425 17.15 -17.59 -28.03
CA LYS A 425 15.92 -18.10 -28.63
C LYS A 425 14.71 -17.20 -28.34
N TYR A 426 14.52 -16.83 -27.07
CA TYR A 426 13.43 -15.92 -26.69
C TYR A 426 13.60 -14.52 -27.30
N LYS A 427 14.81 -13.98 -27.28
CA LYS A 427 15.10 -12.66 -27.88
C LYS A 427 14.83 -12.65 -29.39
N GLY A 428 15.22 -13.72 -30.09
CA GLY A 428 14.92 -13.92 -31.50
C GLY A 428 13.41 -13.98 -31.77
N TRP A 429 12.67 -14.80 -31.01
CA TRP A 429 11.21 -14.88 -31.11
C TRP A 429 10.54 -13.51 -30.89
N ARG A 430 10.88 -12.81 -29.80
CA ARG A 430 10.34 -11.48 -29.47
C ARG A 430 10.56 -10.49 -30.62
N ASN A 431 11.75 -10.48 -31.21
CA ASN A 431 12.07 -9.59 -32.31
C ASN A 431 11.26 -9.92 -33.57
N LYS A 432 11.08 -11.21 -33.90
CA LYS A 432 10.23 -11.64 -35.03
C LYS A 432 8.78 -11.19 -34.86
N VAL A 433 8.21 -11.31 -33.66
CA VAL A 433 6.85 -10.82 -33.37
C VAL A 433 6.76 -9.31 -33.54
N MET A 434 7.69 -8.55 -32.96
CA MET A 434 7.70 -7.09 -33.10
C MET A 434 7.88 -6.63 -34.55
N GLN A 435 8.71 -7.34 -35.33
CA GLN A 435 8.92 -7.04 -36.74
C GLN A 435 7.66 -7.32 -37.56
N ARG A 436 6.99 -8.46 -37.34
CA ARG A 436 5.70 -8.79 -37.97
C ARG A 436 4.65 -7.71 -37.69
N ASP A 437 4.60 -7.24 -36.46
CA ASP A 437 3.64 -6.25 -35.98
C ASP A 437 4.05 -4.80 -36.30
N ASN A 438 5.06 -4.62 -37.17
CA ASN A 438 5.60 -3.33 -37.60
C ASN A 438 5.91 -2.38 -36.41
N TYR A 439 6.46 -2.95 -35.33
CA TYR A 439 6.78 -2.26 -34.09
C TYR A 439 5.63 -1.36 -33.61
N SER A 440 4.41 -1.88 -33.66
CA SER A 440 3.20 -1.14 -33.31
C SER A 440 2.27 -1.96 -32.42
N CYS A 441 1.56 -1.29 -31.51
CA CYS A 441 0.55 -1.92 -30.69
C CYS A 441 -0.62 -2.38 -31.56
N GLN A 442 -0.96 -3.66 -31.53
CA GLN A 442 -2.02 -4.25 -32.36
C GLN A 442 -3.44 -3.95 -31.86
N ILE A 443 -3.60 -3.24 -30.74
CA ILE A 443 -4.90 -2.77 -30.23
C ILE A 443 -5.14 -1.30 -30.57
N CYS A 444 -4.13 -0.44 -30.46
CA CYS A 444 -4.30 1.02 -30.56
C CYS A 444 -3.35 1.72 -31.53
N GLY A 445 -2.48 0.98 -32.23
CA GLY A 445 -1.55 1.51 -33.22
C GLY A 445 -0.36 2.29 -32.66
N ASN A 446 -0.19 2.41 -31.34
CA ASN A 446 0.92 3.15 -30.73
C ASN A 446 2.29 2.59 -31.16
N LYS A 447 3.21 3.48 -31.60
CA LYS A 447 4.58 3.14 -32.08
C LYS A 447 5.71 3.73 -31.23
N LYS A 448 5.42 4.22 -30.02
CA LYS A 448 6.43 4.88 -29.17
C LYS A 448 7.51 3.88 -28.72
N SER A 449 8.76 4.17 -29.07
CA SER A 449 9.92 3.37 -28.63
C SER A 449 9.99 3.29 -27.10
N GLY A 450 10.38 2.13 -26.57
CA GLY A 450 10.43 1.85 -25.11
C GLY A 450 9.07 1.59 -24.43
N ASN A 451 7.96 1.67 -25.19
CA ASN A 451 6.60 1.49 -24.67
C ASN A 451 5.93 0.18 -25.13
N LEU A 452 6.61 -0.66 -25.90
CA LEU A 452 6.06 -1.88 -26.50
C LEU A 452 6.57 -3.15 -25.83
N GLU A 453 5.66 -4.10 -25.65
CA GLU A 453 5.88 -5.40 -25.04
C GLU A 453 5.24 -6.48 -25.92
N VAL A 454 5.85 -7.67 -25.97
CA VAL A 454 5.24 -8.82 -26.65
C VAL A 454 4.49 -9.63 -25.61
N HIS A 455 3.21 -9.82 -25.85
CA HIS A 455 2.29 -10.62 -25.07
C HIS A 455 2.16 -12.02 -25.71
N HIS A 456 2.08 -13.06 -24.88
CA HIS A 456 1.77 -14.43 -25.31
C HIS A 456 0.25 -14.63 -25.29
N LEU A 457 -0.35 -14.96 -26.43
CA LEU A 457 -1.80 -15.16 -26.57
C LEU A 457 -2.27 -16.37 -25.75
N ASP A 458 -1.64 -17.52 -25.98
CA ASP A 458 -1.70 -18.68 -25.10
C ASP A 458 -0.57 -18.58 -24.09
N ASN A 459 -0.91 -18.55 -22.80
CA ASN A 459 0.01 -18.17 -21.75
C ASN A 459 1.28 -19.04 -21.68
N PHE A 460 2.37 -18.38 -21.32
CA PHE A 460 3.71 -18.98 -21.28
C PHE A 460 3.83 -20.18 -20.32
N ALA A 461 3.04 -20.21 -19.23
CA ALA A 461 3.16 -21.23 -18.19
C ALA A 461 2.54 -22.56 -18.63
N ASP A 462 1.33 -22.52 -19.21
CA ASP A 462 0.53 -23.73 -19.44
C ASP A 462 0.74 -24.31 -20.84
N PHE A 463 1.18 -23.49 -21.82
CA PHE A 463 1.42 -23.92 -23.21
C PHE A 463 2.90 -23.86 -23.58
N ILE A 464 3.69 -24.81 -23.06
CA ILE A 464 5.16 -24.85 -23.19
C ILE A 464 5.59 -24.95 -24.66
N GLU A 465 4.89 -25.77 -25.43
CA GLU A 465 5.08 -26.01 -26.85
C GLU A 465 4.81 -24.77 -27.71
N LYS A 466 3.95 -23.85 -27.24
CA LYS A 466 3.57 -22.63 -27.97
C LYS A 466 4.45 -21.42 -27.65
N ARG A 467 5.37 -21.50 -26.67
CA ARG A 467 6.19 -20.36 -26.17
C ARG A 467 6.95 -19.60 -27.25
N PHE A 468 7.35 -20.27 -28.33
CA PHE A 468 8.17 -19.73 -29.41
C PHE A 468 7.49 -19.73 -30.79
N ILE A 469 6.19 -20.08 -30.85
CA ILE A 469 5.40 -19.92 -32.06
C ILE A 469 5.18 -18.42 -32.25
N ILE A 470 5.53 -17.88 -33.43
CA ILE A 470 5.44 -16.44 -33.71
C ILE A 470 3.98 -15.98 -33.61
N ASP A 471 3.05 -16.81 -34.09
CA ASP A 471 1.62 -16.52 -34.05
C ASP A 471 1.01 -16.62 -32.67
N ASN A 472 1.74 -17.14 -31.68
CA ASN A 472 1.37 -17.08 -30.27
C ASN A 472 1.84 -15.77 -29.60
N GLY A 473 2.54 -14.90 -30.31
CA GLY A 473 2.94 -13.58 -29.83
C GLY A 473 2.10 -12.47 -30.44
N ILE A 474 1.87 -11.39 -29.69
CA ILE A 474 1.32 -10.13 -30.20
C ILE A 474 1.96 -8.92 -29.51
N THR A 475 2.22 -7.86 -30.26
CA THR A 475 2.84 -6.63 -29.75
C THR A 475 1.79 -5.67 -29.20
N LEU A 476 1.93 -5.31 -27.92
CA LEU A 476 1.04 -4.39 -27.21
C LEU A 476 1.83 -3.25 -26.58
N CYS A 477 1.20 -2.09 -26.42
CA CYS A 477 1.77 -1.01 -25.63
C CYS A 477 1.47 -1.20 -24.14
N LYS A 478 2.25 -0.58 -23.26
CA LYS A 478 2.05 -0.67 -21.80
C LYS A 478 0.66 -0.22 -21.36
N GLU A 479 0.02 0.75 -22.02
CA GLU A 479 -1.35 1.16 -21.65
C GLU A 479 -2.39 0.07 -21.99
N CYS A 480 -2.23 -0.65 -23.11
CA CYS A 480 -3.13 -1.75 -23.51
C CYS A 480 -2.78 -3.08 -22.83
N HIS A 481 -1.56 -3.25 -22.33
CA HIS A 481 -1.09 -4.49 -21.70
C HIS A 481 -1.13 -4.45 -20.16
N ASN A 482 -0.99 -3.30 -19.52
CA ASN A 482 -0.75 -3.22 -18.07
C ASN A 482 -2.00 -3.55 -17.24
N PRO A 483 -1.95 -4.52 -16.30
CA PRO A 483 -3.09 -4.91 -15.48
C PRO A 483 -3.67 -3.78 -14.60
N ASN A 484 -2.88 -2.75 -14.30
CA ASN A 484 -3.31 -1.61 -13.49
C ASN A 484 -4.00 -0.50 -14.30
N LYS A 485 -4.13 -0.66 -15.63
CA LYS A 485 -4.79 0.32 -16.50
C LYS A 485 -6.20 -0.13 -16.81
N SER A 486 -7.17 0.69 -16.43
CA SER A 486 -8.59 0.38 -16.61
C SER A 486 -8.89 0.10 -18.10
N GLY A 487 -9.46 -1.07 -18.39
CA GLY A 487 -9.84 -1.47 -19.74
C GLY A 487 -8.69 -1.98 -20.62
N SER A 488 -7.48 -2.13 -20.08
CA SER A 488 -6.39 -2.88 -20.74
C SER A 488 -6.67 -4.39 -20.74
N TYR A 489 -5.97 -5.17 -21.56
CA TYR A 489 -6.19 -6.61 -21.66
C TYR A 489 -6.05 -7.32 -20.30
N HIS A 490 -4.90 -7.18 -19.64
CA HIS A 490 -4.66 -7.83 -18.34
C HIS A 490 -5.47 -7.24 -17.18
N ASN A 491 -6.09 -6.06 -17.36
CA ASN A 491 -7.04 -5.54 -16.39
C ASN A 491 -8.40 -6.25 -16.48
N VAL A 492 -8.78 -6.68 -17.69
CA VAL A 492 -10.05 -7.37 -17.96
C VAL A 492 -9.93 -8.87 -17.72
N PHE A 493 -8.89 -9.51 -18.25
CA PHE A 493 -8.71 -10.97 -18.24
C PHE A 493 -7.67 -11.47 -17.22
N GLY A 494 -7.10 -10.59 -16.39
CA GLY A 494 -6.04 -10.98 -15.45
C GLY A 494 -4.71 -11.27 -16.14
N THR A 495 -3.74 -11.87 -15.44
CA THR A 495 -2.35 -12.08 -15.94
C THR A 495 -1.94 -13.56 -16.00
N VAL A 496 -2.85 -14.46 -15.69
CA VAL A 496 -2.60 -15.90 -15.53
C VAL A 496 -3.67 -16.69 -16.25
N GLY A 497 -3.31 -17.85 -16.80
CA GLY A 497 -4.23 -18.74 -17.51
C GLY A 497 -4.81 -18.16 -18.80
N ASN A 498 -4.22 -17.10 -19.34
CA ASN A 498 -4.77 -16.43 -20.53
C ASN A 498 -4.65 -17.28 -21.79
N THR A 499 -5.71 -17.26 -22.60
CA THR A 499 -5.80 -18.02 -23.85
C THR A 499 -5.99 -17.08 -25.05
N ARG A 500 -5.66 -17.58 -26.25
CA ARG A 500 -5.90 -16.85 -27.50
C ARG A 500 -7.37 -16.45 -27.64
N GLU A 501 -8.30 -17.32 -27.27
CA GLU A 501 -9.73 -17.10 -27.37
C GLU A 501 -10.17 -15.90 -26.52
N GLU A 502 -9.68 -15.80 -25.29
CA GLU A 502 -9.93 -14.64 -24.41
C GLU A 502 -9.37 -13.34 -25.00
N PHE A 503 -8.22 -13.41 -25.67
CA PHE A 503 -7.65 -12.24 -26.34
C PHE A 503 -8.48 -11.80 -27.54
N LEU A 504 -9.06 -12.74 -28.30
CA LEU A 504 -9.99 -12.44 -29.39
C LEU A 504 -11.31 -11.85 -28.86
N GLU A 505 -11.85 -12.41 -27.77
CA GLU A 505 -13.03 -11.87 -27.08
C GLU A 505 -12.78 -10.43 -26.62
N TYR A 506 -11.61 -10.14 -26.06
CA TYR A 506 -11.23 -8.77 -25.67
C TYR A 506 -11.27 -7.79 -26.85
N ILE A 507 -10.80 -8.19 -28.02
CA ILE A 507 -10.77 -7.31 -29.20
C ILE A 507 -12.20 -7.00 -29.68
N VAL A 508 -13.04 -8.03 -29.77
CA VAL A 508 -14.39 -7.89 -30.33
C VAL A 508 -15.35 -7.29 -29.31
N GLU A 509 -15.50 -7.93 -28.15
CA GLU A 509 -16.57 -7.61 -27.19
C GLU A 509 -16.22 -6.43 -26.27
N VAL A 510 -14.93 -6.20 -25.99
CA VAL A 510 -14.49 -5.16 -25.05
C VAL A 510 -13.98 -3.92 -25.77
N ARG A 511 -13.23 -4.10 -26.86
CA ARG A 511 -12.67 -2.99 -27.63
C ARG A 511 -13.54 -2.60 -28.82
N ASN A 512 -14.52 -3.42 -29.21
CA ASN A 512 -15.37 -3.21 -30.38
C ASN A 512 -14.52 -2.93 -31.64
N LEU A 513 -13.43 -3.69 -31.79
CA LEU A 513 -12.51 -3.61 -32.90
C LEU A 513 -12.65 -4.85 -33.77
N ASN A 514 -12.38 -4.70 -35.06
CA ASN A 514 -12.20 -5.86 -35.93
C ASN A 514 -10.96 -6.64 -35.51
N ILE A 515 -11.03 -7.97 -35.57
CA ILE A 515 -9.88 -8.84 -35.31
C ILE A 515 -8.76 -8.46 -36.29
N PRO A 516 -7.56 -8.09 -35.80
CA PRO A 516 -6.40 -7.82 -36.63
C PRO A 516 -6.18 -8.98 -37.61
N SER A 517 -5.98 -8.68 -38.89
CA SER A 517 -5.76 -9.70 -39.93
C SER A 517 -4.60 -10.65 -39.59
N ILE A 518 -3.61 -10.17 -38.84
CA ILE A 518 -2.49 -10.96 -38.32
C ILE A 518 -2.88 -12.06 -37.31
N LEU A 519 -4.07 -11.98 -36.71
CA LEU A 519 -4.61 -13.01 -35.82
C LEU A 519 -5.50 -14.02 -36.55
N ASN A 520 -5.84 -13.77 -37.83
CA ASN A 520 -6.66 -14.64 -38.67
C ASN A 520 -5.85 -15.74 -39.38
N ILE A 521 -4.56 -15.88 -39.08
CA ILE A 521 -3.69 -16.87 -39.75
C ILE A 521 -3.63 -18.16 -38.92
N ASN A 522 -4.24 -19.20 -39.50
CA ASN A 522 -4.19 -20.64 -39.19
C ASN A 522 -5.17 -21.21 -38.15
N THR A 523 -6.43 -21.38 -38.59
CA THR A 523 -7.28 -22.55 -38.30
C THR A 523 -6.98 -23.76 -39.20
N ASN A 524 -5.91 -23.73 -40.00
CA ASN A 524 -5.49 -24.86 -40.84
C ASN A 524 -4.22 -25.50 -40.30
N ILE A 525 -4.40 -26.48 -39.42
CA ILE A 525 -3.47 -27.60 -39.27
C ILE A 525 -4.34 -28.85 -39.38
N ASN A 526 -4.32 -29.46 -40.57
CA ASN A 526 -4.59 -30.88 -40.78
C ASN A 526 -3.44 -31.70 -40.19
#